data_AF-A0A350V4S4-F1
#
_entry.id   AF-A0A350V4S4-F1
#
_cell.length_a   1.000
_cell.length_b   1.000
_cell.length_c   1.000
_cell.angle_alpha   90.00
_cell.angle_beta   90.00
_cell.angle_gamma   90.00
#
_symmetry.space_group_name_H-M   'P 1'
#
loop_
_entity.id
_entity.type
_entity.pdbx_description
1 polymer ?
#
loop_
_entity_poly.entity_id
_entity_poly.type
_entity_poly.pdbx_seq_one_letter_code
_entity_poly.pdbx_strand_id
1 'polypeptide(L)'
;GIEGLGYDTSKIKVIIHQMVTFVQDGKPVKMSKRADNVYTLDDLIEDIGVDVTQFFFVMRSANTHLEFDIALAREQSDKNPVFYLQYAHA
;
A
#
# COMPACT_ATOMS: atom_id res chain seq x y z
N GLY A 1 0.97 30.02 13.73
CA GLY A 1 1.50 28.75 13.19
C GLY A 1 2.96 28.59 13.60
N ILE A 2 3.67 27.58 13.08
CA ILE A 2 5.06 27.26 13.44
C ILE A 2 6.02 28.43 13.14
N GLU A 3 5.75 29.19 12.07
CA GLU A 3 6.42 30.47 11.76
C GLU A 3 6.26 31.51 12.87
N GLY A 4 5.07 31.60 13.49
CA GLY A 4 4.80 32.49 14.63
C GLY A 4 5.48 32.07 15.94
N LEU A 5 6.07 30.87 15.98
CA LEU A 5 6.92 30.40 17.07
C LEU A 5 8.43 30.61 16.76
N GLY A 6 8.77 31.24 15.63
CA GLY A 6 10.14 31.56 15.24
C GLY A 6 10.93 30.42 14.57
N TYR A 7 10.26 29.34 14.15
CA TYR A 7 10.92 28.24 13.44
C TYR A 7 10.93 28.43 11.93
N ASP A 8 12.00 27.92 11.30
CA ASP A 8 12.18 27.89 9.85
C ASP A 8 11.28 26.84 9.18
N THR A 9 10.28 27.31 8.42
CA THR A 9 9.31 26.46 7.73
C THR A 9 9.86 25.78 6.48
N SER A 10 10.99 26.24 5.92
CA SER A 10 11.61 25.62 4.74
C SER A 10 12.14 24.21 5.02
N LYS A 11 12.39 23.90 6.31
CA LYS A 11 12.78 22.58 6.80
C LYS A 11 11.62 21.60 6.88
N ILE A 12 10.39 22.06 6.67
CA ILE A 12 9.18 21.23 6.72
C ILE A 12 8.85 20.75 5.31
N LYS A 13 8.97 19.44 5.08
CA LYS A 13 8.49 18.79 3.86
C LYS A 13 7.20 18.03 4.17
N VAL A 14 6.09 18.49 3.58
CA VAL A 14 4.80 17.82 3.70
C VAL A 14 4.65 16.83 2.55
N ILE A 15 4.45 15.55 2.88
CA ILE A 15 4.16 14.49 1.89
C ILE A 15 2.72 14.04 2.13
N ILE A 16 1.86 14.25 1.13
CA ILE A 16 0.46 13.86 1.18
C ILE A 16 0.30 12.63 0.30
N HIS A 17 -0.08 11.51 0.92
CA HIS A 17 -0.43 10.30 0.21
C HIS A 17 -1.89 10.37 -0.26
N GLN A 18 -2.13 9.96 -1.50
CA GLN A 18 -3.49 9.76 -2.00
C GLN A 18 -4.12 8.50 -1.38
N MET A 19 -5.45 8.45 -1.41
CA MET A 19 -6.18 7.28 -0.91
C MET A 19 -5.88 6.03 -1.75
N VAL A 20 -5.75 4.91 -1.04
CA VAL A 20 -5.60 3.57 -1.62
C VAL A 20 -6.98 2.93 -1.76
N THR A 21 -7.26 2.36 -2.93
CA THR A 21 -8.47 1.58 -3.18
C THR A 21 -8.07 0.12 -3.30
N PHE A 22 -8.63 -0.73 -2.44
CA PHE A 22 -8.43 -2.17 -2.54
C PHE A 22 -9.40 -2.75 -3.57
N VAL A 23 -8.89 -3.62 -4.44
CA VAL A 23 -9.68 -4.33 -5.44
C VAL A 23 -9.40 -5.83 -5.35
N GLN A 24 -10.44 -6.62 -5.62
CA GLN A 24 -10.36 -8.06 -5.77
C GLN A 24 -11.30 -8.47 -6.91
N ASP A 25 -10.81 -9.28 -7.85
CA ASP A 25 -11.56 -9.69 -9.05
C ASP A 25 -12.14 -8.50 -9.83
N GLY A 26 -11.38 -7.40 -9.90
CA GLY A 26 -11.78 -6.16 -10.56
C GLY A 26 -12.87 -5.35 -9.84
N LYS A 27 -13.23 -5.70 -8.60
CA LYS A 27 -14.25 -5.01 -7.81
C LYS A 27 -13.65 -4.37 -6.56
N PRO A 28 -14.03 -3.12 -6.21
CA PRO A 28 -13.61 -2.51 -4.96
C PRO A 28 -14.08 -3.31 -3.74
N VAL A 29 -13.16 -3.62 -2.85
CA VAL A 29 -13.44 -4.27 -1.56
C VAL A 29 -13.41 -3.22 -0.46
N LYS A 30 -14.47 -3.17 0.35
CA LYS A 30 -14.52 -2.30 1.53
C LYS A 30 -13.90 -3.00 2.72
N MET A 31 -12.77 -2.48 3.18
CA MET A 31 -12.23 -2.82 4.50
C MET A 31 -13.03 -2.05 5.56
N SER A 32 -13.79 -2.74 6.42
CA SER A 32 -14.64 -2.09 7.43
C SER A 32 -14.56 -2.83 8.76
N LYS A 33 -14.35 -2.10 9.86
CA LYS A 33 -14.43 -2.63 11.24
C LYS A 33 -15.87 -2.94 11.72
N ARG A 34 -16.90 -2.56 10.96
CA ARG A 34 -18.33 -2.66 11.36
C ARG A 34 -19.13 -3.70 10.60
N ALA A 35 -18.57 -4.26 9.53
CA ALA A 35 -19.15 -5.39 8.82
C ALA A 35 -18.42 -6.66 9.27
N ASP A 36 -19.03 -7.85 9.14
CA ASP A 36 -18.41 -9.17 9.35
C ASP A 36 -17.21 -9.46 8.38
N ASN A 37 -16.61 -8.41 7.82
CA ASN A 37 -15.53 -8.43 6.84
C ASN A 37 -14.49 -7.35 7.24
N VAL A 38 -14.01 -7.44 8.48
CA VAL A 38 -12.86 -6.65 8.94
C VAL A 38 -11.62 -7.27 8.34
N TYR A 39 -10.93 -6.52 7.49
CA TYR A 39 -9.65 -6.92 6.95
C TYR A 39 -8.71 -5.74 7.13
N THR A 40 -7.83 -5.90 8.11
CA THR A 40 -6.91 -4.88 8.58
C THR A 40 -5.61 -4.90 7.78
N LEU A 41 -4.74 -3.93 8.04
CA LEU A 41 -3.39 -3.97 7.49
C LEU A 41 -2.60 -5.17 8.04
N ASP A 42 -2.85 -5.57 9.29
CA ASP A 42 -2.19 -6.72 9.91
C ASP A 42 -2.63 -8.02 9.19
N ASP A 43 -3.94 -8.18 8.94
CA ASP A 43 -4.46 -9.32 8.16
C ASP A 43 -3.88 -9.36 6.73
N LEU A 44 -3.72 -8.18 6.10
CA LEU A 44 -3.07 -8.08 4.79
C LEU A 44 -1.61 -8.56 4.86
N ILE A 45 -0.85 -8.08 5.85
CA ILE A 45 0.56 -8.44 6.00
C ILE A 45 0.72 -9.94 6.29
N GLU A 46 -0.15 -10.53 7.11
CA GLU A 46 -0.15 -11.96 7.40
C GLU A 46 -0.46 -12.82 6.16
N ASP A 47 -1.34 -12.32 5.28
CA ASP A 47 -1.83 -13.04 4.12
C ASP A 47 -0.87 -13.00 2.91
N ILE A 48 -0.29 -11.83 2.60
CA ILE A 48 0.62 -11.66 1.44
C ILE A 48 2.09 -11.46 1.82
N GLY A 49 2.40 -11.27 3.09
CA GLY A 49 3.75 -11.02 3.58
C GLY A 49 4.15 -9.54 3.56
N VAL A 50 5.08 -9.20 4.48
CA VAL A 50 5.55 -7.82 4.69
C VAL A 50 6.24 -7.23 3.47
N ASP A 51 7.10 -8.00 2.79
CA ASP A 51 7.88 -7.53 1.65
C ASP A 51 6.96 -7.20 0.45
N VAL A 52 5.98 -8.08 0.20
CA VAL A 52 5.00 -7.88 -0.87
C VAL A 52 4.15 -6.66 -0.58
N THR A 53 3.64 -6.56 0.65
CA THR A 53 2.84 -5.41 1.09
C THR A 53 3.62 -4.12 0.89
N GLN A 54 4.83 -4.04 1.46
CA GLN A 54 5.67 -2.84 1.38
C GLN A 54 5.97 -2.45 -0.07
N PHE A 55 6.33 -3.41 -0.92
CA PHE A 55 6.62 -3.16 -2.32
C PHE A 55 5.43 -2.53 -3.07
N PHE A 56 4.23 -3.10 -2.91
CA PHE A 56 3.03 -2.60 -3.58
C PHE A 56 2.63 -1.19 -3.12
N PHE A 57 2.92 -0.81 -1.87
CA PHE A 57 2.68 0.56 -1.41
C PHE A 57 3.71 1.57 -1.93
N VAL A 58 4.97 1.17 -2.12
CA VAL A 58 6.05 2.08 -2.57
C VAL A 58 6.23 2.13 -4.09
N MET A 59 5.68 1.16 -4.84
CA MET A 59 5.80 1.13 -6.31
C MET A 59 5.06 2.29 -7.02
N ARG A 60 4.16 2.99 -6.30
CA ARG A 60 3.47 4.19 -6.80
C ARG A 60 3.94 5.42 -6.03
N SER A 61 3.99 6.55 -6.74
CA SER A 61 4.31 7.83 -6.13
C SER A 61 3.21 8.26 -5.16
N ALA A 62 3.59 8.91 -4.05
CA ALA A 62 2.66 9.36 -3.00
C ALA A 62 1.53 10.25 -3.53
N ASN A 63 1.78 11.01 -4.61
CA ASN A 63 0.80 11.89 -5.24
C ASN A 63 -0.14 11.20 -6.24
N THR A 64 -0.09 9.88 -6.37
CA THR A 64 -0.95 9.11 -7.30
C THR A 64 -1.88 8.18 -6.54
N HIS A 65 -3.09 7.99 -7.06
CA HIS A 65 -4.00 6.95 -6.55
C HIS A 65 -3.37 5.57 -6.75
N LEU A 66 -3.48 4.74 -5.71
CA LEU A 66 -3.05 3.35 -5.75
C LEU A 66 -4.30 2.46 -5.74
N GLU A 67 -4.48 1.69 -6.81
CA GLU A 67 -5.36 0.52 -6.82
C GLU A 67 -4.53 -0.68 -6.38
N PHE A 68 -4.85 -1.22 -5.21
CA PHE A 68 -4.18 -2.37 -4.62
C PHE A 68 -4.98 -3.63 -4.97
N ASP A 69 -4.47 -4.44 -5.88
CA ASP A 69 -5.08 -5.71 -6.26
C ASP A 69 -4.60 -6.83 -5.31
N ILE A 70 -5.50 -7.27 -4.43
CA ILE A 70 -5.20 -8.29 -3.42
C ILE A 70 -4.97 -9.66 -4.06
N ALA A 71 -5.69 -9.98 -5.15
CA ALA A 71 -5.53 -11.25 -5.83
C ALA A 71 -4.16 -11.33 -6.52
N LEU A 72 -3.74 -10.23 -7.16
CA LEU A 72 -2.40 -10.13 -7.76
C LEU A 72 -1.29 -10.22 -6.71
N ALA A 73 -1.46 -9.58 -5.56
CA ALA A 73 -0.46 -9.61 -4.49
C ALA A 73 -0.30 -11.02 -3.87
N ARG A 74 -1.35 -11.85 -3.88
CA ARG A 74 -1.28 -13.27 -3.47
C ARG A 74 -0.68 -14.19 -4.53
N GLU A 75 -0.68 -13.79 -5.81
CA GLU A 75 -0.27 -14.67 -6.90
C GLU A 75 1.23 -14.99 -6.80
N GLN A 76 1.58 -16.28 -6.78
CA GLN A 76 2.97 -16.77 -6.87
C GLN A 76 3.31 -17.05 -8.33
N SER A 77 3.33 -15.99 -9.14
CA SER A 77 3.67 -16.06 -10.56
C SER A 77 4.49 -14.84 -10.97
N ASP A 78 5.03 -14.87 -12.20
CA ASP A 78 5.82 -13.77 -12.78
C ASP A 78 5.06 -12.43 -12.84
N LYS A 79 3.72 -12.46 -12.67
CA LYS A 79 2.89 -11.26 -12.61
C LYS A 79 3.01 -10.53 -11.28
N ASN A 80 3.42 -11.21 -10.22
CA ASN A 80 3.76 -10.58 -8.96
C ASN A 80 5.23 -10.11 -9.03
N PRO A 81 5.46 -8.78 -9.10
CA PRO A 81 6.81 -8.24 -9.29
C PRO A 81 7.77 -8.62 -8.16
N VAL A 82 7.26 -8.90 -6.96
CA VAL A 82 8.07 -9.32 -5.81
C VAL A 82 8.49 -10.77 -5.95
N PHE A 83 7.56 -11.65 -6.34
CA PHE A 83 7.88 -13.05 -6.63
C PHE A 83 8.90 -13.15 -7.78
N TYR A 84 8.70 -12.39 -8.86
CA TYR A 84 9.63 -12.32 -9.98
C TYR A 84 11.04 -11.86 -9.54
N LEU A 85 11.12 -10.81 -8.70
CA LEU A 85 12.40 -10.31 -8.20
C LEU A 85 13.11 -11.31 -7.27
N GLN A 86 12.36 -11.99 -6.39
CA GLN A 86 12.91 -13.01 -5.50
C GLN A 86 13.40 -14.24 -6.28
N TYR A 87 12.66 -14.66 -7.31
CA TYR A 87 13.04 -15.78 -8.16
C TYR A 87 14.23 -15.44 -9.08
N ALA A 88 14.28 -14.22 -9.64
CA ALA A 88 15.41 -13.77 -10.48
C ALA A 88 16.72 -13.55 -9.70
N HIS A 89 16.63 -13.35 -8.37
CA HIS A 89 17.78 -13.24 -7.47
C HIS A 89 18.25 -14.60 -6.91
N ALA A 90 17.45 -15.66 -7.08
CA ALA A 90 17.74 -17.01 -6.58
C ALA A 90 18.71 -17.79 -7.48
#